data_AF-A0A139N3I9-F1
#
_entry.id   AF-A0A139N3I9-F1
#
_cell.length_a   1.000
_cell.length_b   1.000
_cell.length_c   1.000
_cell.angle_alpha   90.00
_cell.angle_beta   90.00
_cell.angle_gamma   90.00
#
_symmetry.space_group_name_H-M   'P 1'
#
loop_
_entity.id
_entity.type
_entity.pdbx_description
1 polymer ?
#
loop_
_entity_poly.entity_id
_entity_poly.type
_entity_poly.pdbx_seq_one_letter_code
_entity_poly.pdbx_strand_id
1 'polypeptide(L)'
;MRKSYRGTNRVKKQKFIFWGSIIFITILGLVCFFVYKQHSSKNTKEVSEHIYSSDKVDITGEYISNTGSKAIISSLDHKWKIDYQTSDGMVSGIFETNWKEEEKKKTSTSKMKKSDGYDSFKITIEVFDDKAKLITVTLSDGDIDHEMIFSNQKDFLKSDNAKDQDLVLKGNLSSFNGVYSNDDLEQSIADSGFTLYAYKPEDYFQNRTSVFPRLTGKGNDWNFWSGSSHMQYKLNENKLPRKIGDYYEAYFIGVNQIAVEGKEISVLLVPENIEGPNGDISSEKRIIFGQTNQISFREYQDKWWEKYTTDSVEKQDLDIEAIMKGDYATLAGVWKNGEGLEVIISADGKTNRNESISPNPISNSKFPTLNIRSGNSGAMIALFKIGFRNPYGDQSDSSRPRLVFGQNIGNVPGDQYYYRQ
;
A
#
# COMPACT_ATOMS: atom_id res chain seq x y z
N MET A 1 73.39 -87.68 -5.13
CA MET A 1 71.92 -87.84 -5.22
C MET A 1 71.30 -87.49 -3.86
N ARG A 2 70.18 -86.76 -3.85
CA ARG A 2 69.33 -86.29 -2.71
C ARG A 2 69.56 -84.88 -2.11
N LYS A 3 68.78 -83.95 -2.69
CA LYS A 3 67.89 -82.89 -2.15
C LYS A 3 68.34 -82.02 -0.96
N SER A 4 68.45 -80.71 -1.27
CA SER A 4 68.44 -79.58 -0.34
C SER A 4 67.10 -78.82 -0.46
N TYR A 5 66.48 -78.49 0.66
CA TYR A 5 65.40 -77.50 0.78
C TYR A 5 65.70 -76.62 2.00
N ARG A 6 65.98 -75.33 1.77
CA ARG A 6 65.93 -74.30 2.81
C ARG A 6 65.44 -72.99 2.18
N GLY A 7 64.12 -72.89 2.05
CA GLY A 7 63.43 -71.62 1.84
C GLY A 7 62.83 -71.13 3.17
N THR A 8 62.59 -69.81 3.23
CA THR A 8 61.86 -69.06 4.27
C THR A 8 62.70 -68.51 5.42
N ASN A 9 63.15 -67.25 5.29
CA ASN A 9 63.26 -66.33 6.44
C ASN A 9 63.47 -64.84 6.08
N ARG A 10 63.74 -64.49 4.80
CA ARG A 10 63.97 -63.08 4.42
C ARG A 10 62.71 -62.26 4.14
N VAL A 11 61.58 -62.91 3.81
CA VAL A 11 60.30 -62.21 3.49
C VAL A 11 59.49 -61.82 4.75
N LYS A 12 59.76 -62.45 5.91
CA LYS A 12 59.03 -62.13 7.16
C LYS A 12 59.49 -60.82 7.83
N LYS A 13 60.77 -60.44 7.71
CA LYS A 13 61.31 -59.26 8.40
C LYS A 13 60.92 -57.91 7.75
N GLN A 14 60.75 -57.87 6.43
CA GLN A 14 60.31 -56.64 5.73
C GLN A 14 58.81 -56.38 5.81
N LYS A 15 57.97 -57.43 5.89
CA LYS A 15 56.52 -57.26 6.12
C LYS A 15 56.20 -56.78 7.54
N PHE A 16 57.01 -57.16 8.53
CA PHE A 16 56.79 -56.74 9.93
C PHE A 16 57.09 -55.26 10.18
N ILE A 17 58.12 -54.71 9.53
CA ILE A 17 58.47 -53.29 9.69
C ILE A 17 57.44 -52.39 8.97
N PHE A 18 56.91 -52.81 7.81
CA PHE A 18 55.91 -52.03 7.07
C PHE A 18 54.51 -52.04 7.73
N TRP A 19 54.13 -53.16 8.36
CA TRP A 19 52.86 -53.23 9.10
C TRP A 19 52.91 -52.50 10.45
N GLY A 20 54.06 -52.51 11.13
CA GLY A 20 54.25 -51.75 12.38
C GLY A 20 54.08 -50.23 12.20
N SER A 21 54.58 -49.68 11.09
CA SER A 21 54.46 -48.24 10.78
C SER A 21 53.02 -47.81 10.46
N ILE A 22 52.26 -48.65 9.74
CA ILE A 22 50.86 -48.37 9.40
C ILE A 22 49.96 -48.47 10.64
N ILE A 23 50.23 -49.43 11.53
CA ILE A 23 49.50 -49.57 12.80
C ILE A 23 49.79 -48.38 13.73
N PHE A 24 51.03 -47.86 13.76
CA PHE A 24 51.35 -46.71 14.60
C PHE A 24 50.70 -45.41 14.11
N ILE A 25 50.64 -45.17 12.79
CA ILE A 25 49.98 -43.97 12.21
C ILE A 25 48.46 -44.03 12.40
N THR A 26 47.85 -45.21 12.28
CA THR A 26 46.40 -45.39 12.50
C THR A 26 46.01 -45.22 13.97
N ILE A 27 46.84 -45.72 14.91
CA ILE A 27 46.61 -45.51 16.34
C ILE A 27 46.81 -44.03 16.72
N LEU A 28 47.84 -43.36 16.20
CA LEU A 28 48.06 -41.93 16.48
C LEU A 28 46.94 -41.06 15.90
N GLY A 29 46.45 -41.38 14.70
CA GLY A 29 45.28 -40.73 14.10
C GLY A 29 43.99 -40.94 14.90
N LEU A 30 43.78 -42.15 15.42
CA LEU A 30 42.65 -42.45 16.31
C LEU A 30 42.73 -41.69 17.64
N VAL A 31 43.91 -41.59 18.25
CA VAL A 31 44.10 -40.81 19.49
C VAL A 31 43.87 -39.32 19.23
N CYS A 32 44.38 -38.76 18.13
CA CYS A 32 44.10 -37.38 17.75
C CYS A 32 42.62 -37.15 17.43
N PHE A 33 41.94 -38.11 16.79
CA PHE A 33 40.51 -38.06 16.53
C PHE A 33 39.69 -38.12 17.83
N PHE A 34 40.08 -38.97 18.79
CA PHE A 34 39.42 -39.06 20.09
C PHE A 34 39.66 -37.82 20.96
N VAL A 35 40.87 -37.25 20.98
CA VAL A 35 41.17 -36.01 21.71
C VAL A 35 40.45 -34.81 21.08
N TYR A 36 40.41 -34.73 19.74
CA TYR A 36 39.62 -33.71 19.03
C TYR A 36 38.12 -33.85 19.31
N LYS A 37 37.60 -35.09 19.27
CA LYS A 37 36.19 -35.38 19.59
C LYS A 37 35.88 -35.10 21.06
N GLN A 38 36.80 -35.38 21.99
CA GLN A 38 36.61 -35.12 23.42
C GLN A 38 36.73 -33.62 23.77
N HIS A 39 37.50 -32.84 23.00
CA HIS A 39 37.53 -31.38 23.12
C HIS A 39 36.31 -30.73 22.46
N SER A 40 35.85 -31.24 21.31
CA SER A 40 34.64 -30.79 20.63
C SER A 40 33.35 -31.20 21.37
N SER A 41 33.37 -32.29 22.15
CA SER A 41 32.24 -32.82 22.91
C SER A 41 31.89 -32.06 24.20
N LYS A 42 32.66 -31.03 24.60
CA LYS A 42 32.33 -30.25 25.82
C LYS A 42 31.45 -29.01 25.57
N ASN A 43 30.97 -28.77 24.35
CA ASN A 43 30.08 -27.65 24.02
C ASN A 43 28.90 -28.06 23.12
N THR A 44 28.18 -29.12 23.47
CA THR A 44 26.89 -29.41 22.82
C THR A 44 25.90 -29.93 23.85
N LYS A 45 24.90 -29.08 24.14
CA LYS A 45 23.67 -29.47 24.85
C LYS A 45 22.99 -30.60 24.09
N GLU A 46 22.42 -31.54 24.84
CA GLU A 46 21.61 -32.66 24.36
C GLU A 46 20.63 -32.23 23.26
N VAL A 47 20.72 -32.88 22.10
CA VAL A 47 19.66 -32.92 21.10
C VAL A 47 19.21 -34.37 21.03
N SER A 48 17.97 -34.61 21.46
CA SER A 48 17.25 -35.85 21.20
C SER A 48 17.12 -36.06 19.69
N GLU A 49 17.71 -37.13 19.17
CA GLU A 49 17.44 -37.60 17.81
C GLU A 49 15.98 -38.09 17.73
N HIS A 50 15.11 -37.22 17.21
CA HIS A 50 13.93 -37.65 16.50
C HIS A 50 14.24 -37.61 15.01
N ILE A 51 14.36 -38.80 14.40
CA ILE A 51 14.42 -38.98 12.96
C ILE A 51 13.09 -38.48 12.38
N TYR A 52 13.10 -37.29 11.77
CA TYR A 52 12.04 -36.81 10.89
C TYR A 52 12.63 -36.53 9.49
N SER A 53 11.86 -36.95 8.48
CA SER A 53 12.19 -37.01 7.06
C SER A 53 12.90 -35.77 6.51
N SER A 54 13.92 -36.03 5.68
CA SER A 54 14.87 -35.09 5.08
C SER A 54 14.33 -34.22 3.93
N ASP A 55 13.03 -33.87 3.90
CA ASP A 55 12.41 -33.14 2.76
C ASP A 55 11.84 -31.77 3.14
N LYS A 56 12.48 -31.04 4.07
CA LYS A 56 12.05 -29.67 4.38
C LYS A 56 12.57 -28.71 3.30
N VAL A 57 11.69 -28.34 2.36
CA VAL A 57 11.95 -27.24 1.42
C VAL A 57 12.12 -25.96 2.25
N ASP A 58 13.35 -25.44 2.30
CA ASP A 58 13.66 -24.20 2.99
C ASP A 58 13.19 -22.99 2.18
N ILE A 59 12.25 -22.25 2.75
CA ILE A 59 11.65 -21.04 2.20
C ILE A 59 11.95 -19.81 3.08
N THR A 60 12.89 -19.91 4.01
CA THR A 60 13.31 -18.74 4.78
C THR A 60 13.95 -17.68 3.88
N GLY A 61 13.67 -16.41 4.18
CA GLY A 61 14.29 -15.31 3.44
C GLY A 61 13.43 -14.05 3.35
N GLU A 62 14.00 -13.04 2.70
CA GLU A 62 13.32 -11.82 2.30
C GLU A 62 12.72 -11.99 0.90
N TYR A 63 11.50 -11.51 0.75
CA TYR A 63 10.71 -11.54 -0.47
C TYR A 63 10.23 -10.13 -0.77
N ILE A 64 10.18 -9.79 -2.06
CA ILE A 64 9.84 -8.44 -2.53
C ILE A 64 8.66 -8.57 -3.49
N SER A 65 7.65 -7.72 -3.31
CA SER A 65 6.50 -7.62 -4.21
C SER A 65 6.79 -6.76 -5.45
N ASN A 66 5.84 -6.71 -6.38
CA ASN A 66 5.89 -5.81 -7.53
C ASN A 66 5.94 -4.31 -7.15
N THR A 67 5.33 -3.93 -6.03
CA THR A 67 5.36 -2.56 -5.47
C THR A 67 6.61 -2.31 -4.61
N GLY A 68 7.48 -3.30 -4.42
CA GLY A 68 8.68 -3.17 -3.59
C GLY A 68 8.44 -3.39 -2.09
N SER A 69 7.19 -3.62 -1.66
CA SER A 69 6.89 -4.05 -0.28
C SER A 69 7.62 -5.35 0.05
N LYS A 70 8.20 -5.40 1.25
CA LYS A 70 8.98 -6.53 1.75
C LYS A 70 8.11 -7.49 2.56
N ALA A 71 8.37 -8.77 2.40
CA ALA A 71 7.90 -9.83 3.27
C ALA A 71 9.08 -10.68 3.76
N ILE A 72 9.05 -11.12 5.01
CA ILE A 72 10.08 -11.97 5.58
C ILE A 72 9.43 -13.28 6.01
N ILE A 73 9.91 -14.41 5.48
CA ILE A 73 9.51 -15.74 5.96
C ILE A 73 10.59 -16.27 6.89
N SER A 74 10.16 -16.65 8.10
CA SER A 74 10.99 -17.27 9.14
C SER A 74 10.47 -18.66 9.48
N SER A 75 11.37 -19.60 9.75
CA SER A 75 10.99 -20.92 10.26
C SER A 75 10.54 -20.79 11.72
N LEU A 76 9.35 -21.30 12.01
CA LEU A 76 8.89 -21.59 13.36
C LEU A 76 8.93 -23.12 13.55
N ASP A 77 9.04 -23.62 14.77
CA ASP A 77 9.06 -25.08 14.96
C ASP A 77 7.80 -25.72 14.35
N HIS A 78 7.98 -26.63 13.38
CA HIS A 78 6.94 -27.27 12.55
C HIS A 78 6.01 -26.35 11.73
N LYS A 79 6.23 -25.02 11.70
CA LYS A 79 5.40 -24.04 10.98
C LYS A 79 6.25 -22.95 10.33
N TRP A 80 5.61 -22.02 9.64
CA TRP A 80 6.24 -20.84 9.07
C TRP A 80 5.56 -19.59 9.57
N LYS A 81 6.36 -18.53 9.75
CA LYS A 81 5.86 -17.18 10.03
C LYS A 81 6.20 -16.30 8.84
N ILE A 82 5.23 -15.55 8.35
CA ILE A 82 5.43 -14.46 7.40
C ILE A 82 5.14 -13.14 8.07
N ASP A 83 6.04 -12.18 7.90
CA ASP A 83 5.94 -10.81 8.38
C ASP A 83 5.96 -9.88 7.16
N TYR A 84 4.94 -9.05 6.97
CA TYR A 84 4.83 -8.15 5.82
C TYR A 84 4.10 -6.85 6.17
N GLN A 85 4.38 -5.78 5.44
CA GLN A 85 3.78 -4.46 5.65
C GLN A 85 2.56 -4.25 4.75
N THR A 86 1.51 -3.67 5.29
CA THR A 86 0.33 -3.17 4.56
C THR A 86 0.16 -1.66 4.80
N SER A 87 -0.78 -1.01 4.10
CA SER A 87 -1.17 0.40 4.37
C SER A 87 -1.59 0.61 5.83
N ASP A 88 -2.21 -0.41 6.43
CA ASP A 88 -2.82 -0.34 7.75
C ASP A 88 -1.84 -0.74 8.87
N GLY A 89 -0.61 -1.10 8.51
CA GLY A 89 0.44 -1.47 9.46
C GLY A 89 1.11 -2.81 9.17
N MET A 90 1.97 -3.20 10.11
CA MET A 90 2.73 -4.46 10.05
C MET A 90 1.82 -5.64 10.37
N VAL A 91 1.86 -6.67 9.54
CA VAL A 91 1.05 -7.88 9.66
C VAL A 91 1.94 -9.10 9.80
N SER A 92 1.57 -10.00 10.70
CA SER A 92 2.20 -11.31 10.84
C SER A 92 1.17 -12.42 10.59
N GLY A 93 1.60 -13.48 9.89
CA GLY A 93 0.79 -14.67 9.65
C GLY A 93 1.56 -15.95 9.97
N ILE A 94 0.87 -16.97 10.47
CA ILE A 94 1.42 -18.31 10.69
C ILE A 94 0.74 -19.29 9.75
N PHE A 95 1.53 -20.16 9.11
CA PHE A 95 1.02 -21.16 8.17
C PHE A 95 1.85 -22.44 8.19
N GLU A 96 1.33 -23.48 7.55
CA GLU A 96 1.98 -24.78 7.36
C GLU A 96 2.15 -25.04 5.86
N THR A 97 3.14 -25.85 5.50
CA THR A 97 3.38 -26.22 4.09
C THR A 97 3.03 -27.68 3.86
N ASN A 98 2.30 -27.96 2.78
CA ASN A 98 2.05 -29.31 2.30
C ASN A 98 2.33 -29.35 0.80
N TRP A 99 3.46 -29.94 0.42
CA TRP A 99 4.01 -29.85 -0.92
C TRP A 99 3.35 -30.84 -1.88
N LYS A 100 2.95 -30.32 -3.04
CA LYS A 100 2.66 -31.10 -4.25
C LYS A 100 3.83 -30.91 -5.20
N GLU A 101 4.45 -32.01 -5.62
CA GLU A 101 5.58 -32.00 -6.54
C GLU A 101 5.11 -32.30 -7.97
N GLU A 102 5.45 -31.40 -8.89
CA GLU A 102 5.42 -31.58 -10.33
C GLU A 102 6.88 -31.51 -10.83
N GLU A 103 7.19 -32.04 -12.02
CA GLU A 103 8.59 -32.31 -12.46
C GLU A 103 9.62 -31.20 -12.17
N LYS A 104 9.24 -29.93 -12.22
CA LYS A 104 10.13 -28.76 -12.02
C LYS A 104 9.57 -27.70 -11.05
N LYS A 105 8.47 -28.02 -10.37
CA LYS A 105 7.72 -27.06 -9.56
C LYS A 105 7.17 -27.76 -8.31
N LYS A 106 7.42 -27.18 -7.15
CA LYS A 106 6.77 -27.60 -5.90
C LYS A 106 5.79 -26.52 -5.47
N THR A 107 4.54 -26.89 -5.22
CA THR A 107 3.49 -25.96 -4.78
C THR A 107 2.92 -26.39 -3.45
N SER A 108 2.74 -25.44 -2.54
CA SER A 108 2.04 -25.63 -1.27
C SER A 108 0.99 -24.54 -1.10
N THR A 109 -0.27 -24.91 -0.93
CA THR A 109 -1.36 -23.97 -0.61
C THR A 109 -2.01 -24.37 0.72
N SER A 110 -2.10 -23.43 1.65
CA SER A 110 -2.67 -23.65 2.98
C SER A 110 -3.38 -22.41 3.51
N LYS A 111 -4.16 -22.57 4.58
CA LYS A 111 -4.73 -21.43 5.30
C LYS A 111 -3.64 -20.75 6.13
N MET A 112 -3.69 -19.44 6.18
CA MET A 112 -2.83 -18.61 7.02
C MET A 112 -3.65 -18.03 8.16
N LYS A 113 -3.13 -18.12 9.39
CA LYS A 113 -3.71 -17.46 10.55
C LYS A 113 -2.97 -16.16 10.83
N LYS A 114 -3.62 -15.02 10.65
CA LYS A 114 -3.06 -13.69 10.95
C LYS A 114 -3.00 -13.43 12.46
N SER A 115 -2.15 -12.50 12.86
CA SER A 115 -1.96 -12.07 14.26
C SER A 115 -3.19 -11.40 14.87
N ASP A 116 -4.05 -10.79 14.05
CA ASP A 116 -5.33 -10.18 14.43
C ASP A 116 -6.45 -11.23 14.64
N GLY A 117 -6.17 -12.50 14.39
CA GLY A 117 -7.12 -13.61 14.54
C GLY A 117 -7.90 -13.95 13.27
N TYR A 118 -7.73 -13.19 12.18
CA TYR A 118 -8.38 -13.44 10.90
C TYR A 118 -7.72 -14.63 10.17
N ASP A 119 -8.52 -15.58 9.67
CA ASP A 119 -8.04 -16.87 9.16
C ASP A 119 -8.61 -17.29 7.78
N SER A 120 -9.23 -16.35 7.07
CA SER A 120 -9.79 -16.60 5.73
C SER A 120 -8.75 -16.51 4.61
N PHE A 121 -7.58 -15.91 4.87
CA PHE A 121 -6.49 -15.83 3.89
C PHE A 121 -5.86 -17.20 3.65
N LYS A 122 -5.59 -17.48 2.38
CA LYS A 122 -4.76 -18.59 1.93
C LYS A 122 -3.39 -18.06 1.53
N ILE A 123 -2.37 -18.85 1.83
CA ILE A 123 -1.01 -18.64 1.34
C ILE A 123 -0.65 -19.75 0.37
N THR A 124 -0.12 -19.37 -0.79
CA THR A 124 0.41 -20.28 -1.80
C THR A 124 1.90 -20.00 -1.97
N ILE A 125 2.71 -21.05 -1.82
CA ILE A 125 4.15 -21.01 -2.06
C ILE A 125 4.45 -21.86 -3.28
N GLU A 126 5.19 -21.31 -4.24
CA GLU A 126 5.66 -22.06 -5.39
C GLU A 126 7.18 -21.98 -5.49
N VAL A 127 7.84 -23.12 -5.65
CA VAL A 127 9.29 -23.23 -5.80
C VAL A 127 9.59 -23.79 -7.18
N PHE A 128 10.34 -23.03 -7.98
CA PHE A 128 10.71 -23.39 -9.34
C PHE A 128 12.20 -23.74 -9.40
N ASP A 129 12.50 -25.01 -9.62
CA ASP A 129 13.88 -25.52 -9.57
C ASP A 129 14.72 -25.09 -10.80
N ASP A 130 14.08 -24.82 -11.93
CA ASP A 130 14.73 -24.46 -13.20
C ASP A 130 15.07 -22.96 -13.33
N LYS A 131 14.52 -22.11 -12.46
CA LYS A 131 14.72 -20.64 -12.47
C LYS A 131 15.64 -20.16 -11.35
N ALA A 132 16.79 -20.83 -11.19
CA ALA A 132 17.73 -20.54 -10.10
C ALA A 132 17.06 -20.55 -8.71
N LYS A 133 16.17 -21.52 -8.48
CA LYS A 133 15.41 -21.67 -7.23
C LYS A 133 14.57 -20.42 -6.90
N LEU A 134 13.81 -19.97 -7.88
CA LEU A 134 12.80 -18.92 -7.70
C LEU A 134 11.72 -19.43 -6.75
N ILE A 135 11.33 -18.59 -5.79
CA ILE A 135 10.23 -18.85 -4.87
C ILE A 135 9.26 -17.68 -4.94
N THR A 136 7.99 -17.99 -5.20
CA THR A 136 6.89 -17.03 -5.15
C THR A 136 5.99 -17.30 -3.95
N VAL A 137 5.44 -16.23 -3.40
CA VAL A 137 4.55 -16.24 -2.23
C VAL A 137 3.33 -15.42 -2.57
N THR A 138 2.17 -16.04 -2.55
CA THR A 138 0.88 -15.39 -2.84
C THR A 138 -0.03 -15.46 -1.63
N LEU A 139 -0.58 -14.32 -1.23
CA LEU A 139 -1.57 -14.19 -0.15
C LEU A 139 -2.91 -13.76 -0.78
N SER A 140 -3.99 -14.52 -0.55
CA SER A 140 -5.31 -14.20 -1.12
C SER A 140 -6.44 -14.67 -0.20
N ASP A 141 -7.50 -13.88 -0.08
CA ASP A 141 -8.77 -14.24 0.58
C ASP A 141 -9.84 -14.74 -0.41
N GLY A 142 -9.50 -14.84 -1.71
CA GLY A 142 -10.41 -15.17 -2.79
C GLY A 142 -10.88 -13.98 -3.62
N ASP A 143 -10.61 -12.75 -3.16
CA ASP A 143 -10.71 -11.53 -3.96
C ASP A 143 -9.39 -11.26 -4.69
N ILE A 144 -9.45 -10.90 -5.97
CA ILE A 144 -8.27 -10.63 -6.78
C ILE A 144 -7.67 -9.26 -6.46
N ASP A 145 -8.49 -8.30 -6.01
CA ASP A 145 -8.04 -6.95 -5.68
C ASP A 145 -7.30 -6.90 -4.32
N HIS A 146 -7.42 -7.98 -3.53
CA HIS A 146 -6.75 -8.15 -2.23
C HIS A 146 -5.56 -9.12 -2.28
N GLU A 147 -5.14 -9.53 -3.48
CA GLU A 147 -4.04 -10.48 -3.66
C GLU A 147 -2.68 -9.78 -3.54
N MET A 148 -1.80 -10.34 -2.70
CA MET A 148 -0.42 -9.89 -2.58
C MET A 148 0.54 -10.96 -3.05
N ILE A 149 1.46 -10.59 -3.93
CA ILE A 149 2.44 -11.51 -4.53
C ILE A 149 3.86 -11.02 -4.22
N PHE A 150 4.70 -11.91 -3.70
CA PHE A 150 6.11 -11.65 -3.37
C PHE A 150 7.03 -12.70 -4.00
N SER A 151 8.31 -12.34 -4.20
CA SER A 151 9.33 -13.22 -4.77
C SER A 151 10.69 -13.05 -4.08
N ASN A 152 11.45 -14.14 -3.97
CA ASN A 152 12.84 -14.10 -3.49
C ASN A 152 13.82 -13.51 -4.52
N GLN A 153 13.36 -13.26 -5.75
CA GLN A 153 14.10 -12.60 -6.81
C GLN A 153 13.45 -11.24 -7.10
N LYS A 154 14.18 -10.16 -6.75
CA LYS A 154 13.72 -8.75 -6.83
C LYS A 154 13.21 -8.37 -8.22
N ASP A 155 13.70 -9.00 -9.28
CA ASP A 155 13.36 -8.67 -10.66
C ASP A 155 12.25 -9.55 -11.25
N PHE A 156 11.79 -10.58 -10.53
CA PHE A 156 10.80 -11.54 -11.06
C PHE A 156 9.38 -10.96 -11.12
N LEU A 157 8.99 -10.16 -10.13
CA LEU A 157 7.66 -9.53 -10.05
C LEU A 157 7.65 -8.09 -10.54
N LYS A 158 8.81 -7.54 -10.91
CA LYS A 158 8.85 -6.26 -11.60
C LYS A 158 8.09 -6.45 -12.90
N SER A 159 7.03 -5.66 -13.10
CA SER A 159 6.37 -5.60 -14.39
C SER A 159 7.38 -5.22 -15.47
N ASP A 160 7.08 -5.49 -16.73
CA ASP A 160 7.92 -5.10 -17.86
C ASP A 160 8.31 -3.59 -17.86
N ASN A 161 7.68 -2.74 -17.03
CA ASN A 161 8.07 -1.36 -16.74
C ASN A 161 9.48 -1.19 -16.15
N ALA A 162 10.13 -2.24 -15.62
CA ALA A 162 11.53 -2.15 -15.19
C ALA A 162 12.54 -2.12 -16.37
N LYS A 163 12.15 -2.57 -17.57
CA LYS A 163 12.92 -2.30 -18.80
C LYS A 163 12.78 -0.83 -19.25
N ASP A 164 11.68 -0.17 -18.87
CA ASP A 164 11.43 1.23 -19.21
C ASP A 164 12.18 2.22 -18.31
N GLN A 165 12.58 1.83 -17.10
CA GLN A 165 13.36 2.72 -16.22
C GLN A 165 14.81 2.93 -16.70
N ASP A 166 15.39 2.00 -17.46
CA ASP A 166 16.64 2.20 -18.19
C ASP A 166 16.49 3.14 -19.41
N LEU A 167 15.26 3.43 -19.84
CA LEU A 167 14.99 4.40 -20.90
C LEU A 167 15.08 5.85 -20.39
N VAL A 168 14.89 6.08 -19.08
CA VAL A 168 15.08 7.41 -18.46
C VAL A 168 16.51 7.89 -18.68
N LEU A 169 17.49 7.02 -18.47
CA LEU A 169 18.92 7.30 -18.73
C LEU A 169 19.24 7.53 -20.21
N LYS A 170 18.32 7.15 -21.11
CA LYS A 170 18.41 7.40 -22.56
C LYS A 170 17.60 8.62 -23.00
N GLY A 171 17.04 9.39 -22.05
CA GLY A 171 16.26 10.59 -22.31
C GLY A 171 14.76 10.36 -22.51
N ASN A 172 14.28 9.12 -22.35
CA ASN A 172 12.86 8.81 -22.45
C ASN A 172 12.22 8.76 -21.06
N LEU A 173 11.41 9.78 -20.76
CA LEU A 173 10.79 9.97 -19.45
C LEU A 173 9.33 9.45 -19.40
N SER A 174 8.97 8.48 -20.25
CA SER A 174 7.58 8.01 -20.39
C SER A 174 6.98 7.50 -19.08
N SER A 175 7.78 6.86 -18.23
CA SER A 175 7.36 6.42 -16.90
C SER A 175 6.94 7.57 -15.98
N PHE A 176 7.43 8.79 -16.22
CA PHE A 176 7.12 10.03 -15.50
C PHE A 176 6.18 10.96 -16.27
N ASN A 177 5.56 10.52 -17.37
CA ASN A 177 4.55 11.33 -18.04
C ASN A 177 3.35 11.54 -17.11
N GLY A 178 2.92 12.79 -16.94
CA GLY A 178 1.84 13.08 -16.00
C GLY A 178 1.66 14.52 -15.55
N VAL A 179 0.59 14.70 -14.78
CA VAL A 179 0.31 15.88 -13.97
C VAL A 179 0.74 15.59 -12.55
N TYR A 180 1.27 16.62 -11.89
CA TYR A 180 1.83 16.52 -10.55
C TYR A 180 1.27 17.61 -9.66
N SER A 181 1.01 17.28 -8.40
CA SER A 181 0.32 18.15 -7.46
C SER A 181 0.76 17.88 -6.01
N ASN A 182 0.06 18.46 -5.03
CA ASN A 182 0.22 18.25 -3.60
C ASN A 182 -1.11 18.52 -2.89
N ASP A 183 -1.31 17.90 -1.72
CA ASP A 183 -2.54 17.98 -0.94
C ASP A 183 -2.96 19.42 -0.61
N ASP A 184 -2.02 20.33 -0.31
CA ASP A 184 -2.36 21.71 0.09
C ASP A 184 -3.00 22.49 -1.07
N LEU A 185 -2.45 22.35 -2.28
CA LEU A 185 -2.99 23.00 -3.48
C LEU A 185 -4.35 22.39 -3.86
N GLU A 186 -4.46 21.07 -3.79
CA GLU A 186 -5.70 20.35 -4.10
C GLU A 186 -6.83 20.74 -3.15
N GLN A 187 -6.54 20.77 -1.85
CA GLN A 187 -7.46 21.24 -0.82
C GLN A 187 -7.87 22.70 -1.08
N SER A 188 -6.92 23.58 -1.38
CA SER A 188 -7.23 24.99 -1.68
C SER A 188 -8.16 25.14 -2.90
N ILE A 189 -8.00 24.29 -3.91
CA ILE A 189 -8.88 24.26 -5.09
C ILE A 189 -10.25 23.71 -4.70
N ALA A 190 -10.31 22.63 -3.93
CA ALA A 190 -11.56 22.05 -3.43
C ALA A 190 -12.36 23.05 -2.59
N ASP A 191 -11.71 23.72 -1.64
CA ASP A 191 -12.29 24.73 -0.74
C ASP A 191 -12.84 25.93 -1.51
N SER A 192 -12.27 26.24 -2.68
CA SER A 192 -12.79 27.27 -3.59
C SER A 192 -14.04 26.86 -4.37
N GLY A 193 -14.54 25.63 -4.18
CA GLY A 193 -15.56 25.03 -5.03
C GLY A 193 -15.07 24.82 -6.47
N PHE A 194 -13.78 24.50 -6.65
CA PHE A 194 -13.11 24.36 -7.94
C PHE A 194 -13.17 25.63 -8.83
N THR A 195 -13.07 26.82 -8.20
CA THR A 195 -13.06 28.12 -8.90
C THR A 195 -11.76 28.91 -8.72
N LEU A 196 -10.78 28.35 -8.02
CA LEU A 196 -9.50 28.99 -7.77
C LEU A 196 -8.83 29.43 -9.09
N TYR A 197 -8.13 30.56 -9.06
CA TYR A 197 -7.50 31.17 -10.25
C TYR A 197 -8.43 31.45 -11.43
N ALA A 198 -9.74 31.64 -11.16
CA ALA A 198 -10.77 31.93 -12.17
C ALA A 198 -10.99 30.82 -13.20
N TYR A 199 -10.62 29.57 -12.87
CA TYR A 199 -11.02 28.40 -13.63
C TYR A 199 -12.45 27.98 -13.32
N LYS A 200 -13.05 27.22 -14.22
CA LYS A 200 -14.31 26.52 -13.95
C LYS A 200 -14.02 25.11 -13.42
N PRO A 201 -14.96 24.49 -12.69
CA PRO A 201 -14.78 23.11 -12.22
C PRO A 201 -14.39 22.13 -13.33
N GLU A 202 -14.99 22.24 -14.52
CA GLU A 202 -14.68 21.37 -15.65
C GLU A 202 -13.24 21.52 -16.15
N ASP A 203 -12.59 22.67 -15.92
CA ASP A 203 -11.20 22.86 -16.30
C ASP A 203 -10.27 22.02 -15.43
N TYR A 204 -10.60 21.86 -14.14
CA TYR A 204 -9.89 20.96 -13.24
C TYR A 204 -10.14 19.50 -13.62
N PHE A 205 -11.41 19.11 -13.81
CA PHE A 205 -11.79 17.72 -14.12
C PHE A 205 -11.27 17.21 -15.46
N GLN A 206 -10.98 18.11 -16.40
CA GLN A 206 -10.47 17.77 -17.72
C GLN A 206 -8.98 18.10 -17.89
N ASN A 207 -8.27 18.40 -16.78
CA ASN A 207 -6.84 18.74 -16.82
C ASN A 207 -6.50 19.91 -17.78
N ARG A 208 -7.43 20.87 -17.93
CA ARG A 208 -7.29 22.07 -18.79
C ARG A 208 -6.66 23.26 -18.07
N THR A 209 -6.39 23.14 -16.78
CA THR A 209 -5.73 24.20 -16.00
C THR A 209 -4.22 24.23 -16.21
N SER A 210 -3.63 25.40 -15.99
CA SER A 210 -2.17 25.61 -16.06
C SER A 210 -1.49 25.58 -14.68
N VAL A 211 -2.23 25.32 -13.60
CA VAL A 211 -1.74 25.52 -12.22
C VAL A 211 -0.82 24.39 -11.75
N PHE A 212 -0.97 23.20 -12.31
CA PHE A 212 -0.23 22.02 -11.91
C PHE A 212 1.03 21.84 -12.73
N PRO A 213 2.17 21.50 -12.11
CA PRO A 213 3.33 21.01 -12.82
C PRO A 213 3.01 19.80 -13.69
N ARG A 214 3.64 19.74 -14.87
CA ARG A 214 3.36 18.69 -15.85
C ARG A 214 4.62 18.30 -16.59
N LEU A 215 4.83 17.00 -16.73
CA LEU A 215 5.87 16.43 -17.58
C LEU A 215 5.20 15.70 -18.74
N THR A 216 5.44 16.14 -19.97
CA THR A 216 4.81 15.58 -21.18
C THR A 216 5.78 15.53 -22.33
N GLY A 217 5.73 14.47 -23.12
CA GLY A 217 6.67 14.28 -24.21
C GLY A 217 6.56 12.91 -24.85
N LYS A 218 7.38 12.69 -25.88
CA LYS A 218 7.54 11.40 -26.55
C LYS A 218 8.98 11.23 -27.01
N GLY A 219 9.51 10.02 -26.88
CA GLY A 219 10.91 9.73 -27.23
C GLY A 219 11.83 10.60 -26.38
N ASN A 220 12.59 11.50 -27.03
CA ASN A 220 13.52 12.42 -26.38
C ASN A 220 13.03 13.88 -26.35
N ASP A 221 11.86 14.19 -26.92
CA ASP A 221 11.26 15.54 -26.86
C ASP A 221 10.30 15.62 -25.68
N TRP A 222 10.82 16.15 -24.57
CA TRP A 222 10.10 16.28 -23.30
C TRP A 222 9.99 17.73 -22.89
N ASN A 223 8.78 18.12 -22.47
CA ASN A 223 8.46 19.43 -21.94
C ASN A 223 8.15 19.31 -20.46
N PHE A 224 8.73 20.22 -19.67
CA PHE A 224 8.40 20.41 -18.27
C PHE A 224 7.76 21.78 -18.07
N TRP A 225 6.53 21.77 -17.55
CA TRP A 225 5.76 22.93 -17.16
C TRP A 225 5.75 23.05 -15.64
N SER A 226 6.10 24.20 -15.09
CA SER A 226 6.23 24.38 -13.63
C SER A 226 4.93 24.71 -12.89
N GLY A 227 3.78 24.63 -13.55
CA GLY A 227 2.49 24.96 -12.94
C GLY A 227 2.28 26.48 -12.85
N SER A 228 1.75 26.95 -11.73
CA SER A 228 1.40 28.35 -11.48
C SER A 228 2.55 29.36 -11.66
N SER A 229 3.81 28.93 -11.67
CA SER A 229 4.95 29.81 -11.98
C SER A 229 5.15 30.05 -13.49
N HIS A 230 4.42 29.35 -14.35
CA HIS A 230 4.42 29.52 -15.81
C HIS A 230 5.79 29.40 -16.50
N MET A 231 6.75 28.70 -15.89
CA MET A 231 8.06 28.46 -16.47
C MET A 231 7.97 27.22 -17.37
N GLN A 232 8.49 27.38 -18.59
CA GLN A 232 8.52 26.32 -19.60
C GLN A 232 9.95 25.87 -19.82
N TYR A 233 10.14 24.56 -19.84
CA TYR A 233 11.44 23.98 -20.13
C TYR A 233 11.33 22.83 -21.12
N LYS A 234 12.40 22.61 -21.89
CA LYS A 234 12.61 21.43 -22.72
C LYS A 234 13.74 20.58 -22.17
N LEU A 235 13.63 19.26 -22.27
CA LEU A 235 14.70 18.34 -21.88
C LEU A 235 15.99 18.68 -22.64
N ASN A 236 17.11 18.70 -21.93
CA ASN A 236 18.41 18.98 -22.51
C ASN A 236 18.89 17.78 -23.34
N GLU A 237 18.79 17.88 -24.66
CA GLU A 237 19.24 16.84 -25.59
C GLU A 237 20.75 16.57 -25.51
N ASN A 238 21.54 17.54 -25.03
CA ASN A 238 22.99 17.43 -24.92
C ASN A 238 23.45 16.80 -23.59
N LYS A 239 22.52 16.55 -22.65
CA LYS A 239 22.84 16.06 -21.32
C LYS A 239 21.80 15.05 -20.84
N LEU A 240 22.13 13.78 -21.01
CA LEU A 240 21.27 12.67 -20.61
C LEU A 240 21.01 12.65 -19.09
N PRO A 241 19.83 12.17 -18.65
CA PRO A 241 19.55 11.96 -17.25
C PRO A 241 20.55 10.99 -16.60
N ARG A 242 20.79 11.17 -15.31
CA ARG A 242 21.65 10.28 -14.51
C ARG A 242 20.90 9.66 -13.35
N LYS A 243 21.40 8.55 -12.83
CA LYS A 243 20.87 7.91 -11.63
C LYS A 243 21.54 8.45 -10.37
N ILE A 244 20.78 8.72 -9.32
CA ILE A 244 21.23 9.13 -8.00
C ILE A 244 20.57 8.19 -6.98
N GLY A 245 21.33 7.24 -6.45
CA GLY A 245 20.77 6.17 -5.61
C GLY A 245 19.72 5.37 -6.41
N ASP A 246 18.46 5.44 -5.97
CA ASP A 246 17.33 4.75 -6.59
C ASP A 246 16.40 5.67 -7.41
N TYR A 247 16.71 6.97 -7.54
CA TYR A 247 15.97 7.92 -8.37
C TYR A 247 16.84 8.53 -9.47
N TYR A 248 16.26 9.40 -10.31
CA TYR A 248 16.95 9.99 -11.47
C TYR A 248 17.01 11.51 -11.37
N GLU A 249 18.03 12.11 -11.98
CA GLU A 249 18.12 13.55 -12.21
C GLU A 249 18.12 13.81 -13.71
N ALA A 250 17.12 14.54 -14.18
CA ALA A 250 16.98 14.98 -15.57
C ALA A 250 17.22 16.49 -15.68
N TYR A 251 17.78 16.93 -16.81
CA TYR A 251 18.20 18.32 -17.03
C TYR A 251 17.32 19.00 -18.05
N PHE A 252 16.79 20.17 -17.72
CA PHE A 252 15.85 20.90 -18.57
C PHE A 252 16.33 22.33 -18.82
N ILE A 253 16.15 22.82 -20.04
CA ILE A 253 16.55 24.17 -20.49
C ILE A 253 15.31 25.05 -20.59
N GLY A 254 15.37 26.26 -20.02
CA GLY A 254 14.30 27.25 -20.10
C GLY A 254 14.06 27.68 -21.54
N VAL A 255 12.79 27.76 -21.95
CA VAL A 255 12.36 28.12 -23.32
C VAL A 255 11.40 29.30 -23.37
N ASN A 256 11.15 29.95 -22.23
CA ASN A 256 10.42 31.21 -22.18
C ASN A 256 11.10 32.21 -21.24
N GLN A 257 10.70 33.48 -21.34
CA GLN A 257 11.30 34.58 -20.54
C GLN A 257 11.25 34.32 -19.03
N ILE A 258 10.18 33.69 -18.53
CA ILE A 258 10.00 33.41 -17.09
C ILE A 258 10.99 32.32 -16.63
N ALA A 259 11.21 31.28 -17.44
CA ALA A 259 12.19 30.24 -17.17
C ALA A 259 13.65 30.70 -17.37
N VAL A 260 13.84 31.88 -17.97
CA VAL A 260 15.11 32.38 -18.53
C VAL A 260 15.60 31.47 -19.65
N GLU A 261 15.45 31.94 -20.89
CA GLU A 261 15.86 31.17 -22.07
C GLU A 261 17.32 30.71 -21.98
N GLY A 262 17.56 29.42 -22.23
CA GLY A 262 18.89 28.81 -22.16
C GLY A 262 19.36 28.43 -20.75
N LYS A 263 18.65 28.82 -19.69
CA LYS A 263 19.02 28.44 -18.32
C LYS A 263 18.69 26.97 -18.06
N GLU A 264 19.70 26.20 -17.64
CA GLU A 264 19.51 24.82 -17.21
C GLU A 264 18.98 24.74 -15.77
N ILE A 265 18.05 23.82 -15.53
CA ILE A 265 17.61 23.37 -14.22
C ILE A 265 17.70 21.84 -14.15
N SER A 266 17.71 21.28 -12.95
CA SER A 266 17.48 19.85 -12.74
C SER A 266 16.10 19.58 -12.15
N VAL A 267 15.52 18.47 -12.58
CA VAL A 267 14.29 17.88 -12.02
C VAL A 267 14.63 16.47 -11.57
N LEU A 268 14.43 16.18 -10.28
CA LEU A 268 14.57 14.83 -9.76
C LEU A 268 13.28 14.06 -10.03
N LEU A 269 13.43 12.85 -10.55
CA LEU A 269 12.35 11.94 -10.92
C LEU A 269 12.44 10.73 -9.99
N VAL A 270 11.52 10.66 -9.03
CA VAL A 270 11.53 9.62 -7.98
C VAL A 270 10.44 8.60 -8.30
N PRO A 271 10.79 7.32 -8.55
CA PRO A 271 9.79 6.27 -8.79
C PRO A 271 8.88 6.04 -7.58
N GLU A 272 7.78 5.33 -7.80
CA GLU A 272 6.94 4.79 -6.73
C GLU A 272 7.74 3.92 -5.77
N ASN A 273 7.37 3.97 -4.48
CA ASN A 273 7.94 3.18 -3.39
C ASN A 273 9.46 3.34 -3.20
N ILE A 274 10.03 4.44 -3.71
CA ILE A 274 11.43 4.84 -3.52
C ILE A 274 11.51 6.01 -2.54
N GLU A 275 12.46 5.91 -1.60
CA GLU A 275 12.82 6.97 -0.67
C GLU A 275 13.39 8.18 -1.44
N GLY A 276 12.74 9.33 -1.30
CA GLY A 276 13.13 10.56 -1.95
C GLY A 276 14.25 11.28 -1.21
N PRO A 277 14.83 12.36 -1.75
CA PRO A 277 15.85 13.16 -1.08
C PRO A 277 15.36 13.83 0.22
N ASN A 278 14.04 13.87 0.46
CA ASN A 278 13.43 14.30 1.73
C ASN A 278 13.28 13.17 2.77
N GLY A 279 13.62 11.92 2.43
CA GLY A 279 13.44 10.75 3.30
C GLY A 279 12.04 10.12 3.23
N ASP A 280 11.10 10.74 2.51
CA ASP A 280 9.74 10.23 2.40
C ASP A 280 9.64 9.15 1.32
N ILE A 281 8.79 8.16 1.56
CA ILE A 281 8.41 7.12 0.59
C ILE A 281 6.94 7.36 0.21
N SER A 282 6.64 7.33 -1.08
CA SER A 282 5.28 7.50 -1.61
C SER A 282 4.91 6.29 -2.47
N SER A 283 3.65 5.87 -2.42
CA SER A 283 3.12 4.85 -3.33
C SER A 283 3.02 5.34 -4.77
N GLU A 284 3.10 6.66 -4.98
CA GLU A 284 3.09 7.31 -6.29
C GLU A 284 4.48 7.80 -6.69
N LYS A 285 4.71 7.92 -8.01
CA LYS A 285 5.92 8.57 -8.52
C LYS A 285 5.90 10.07 -8.25
N ARG A 286 7.07 10.70 -8.08
CA ARG A 286 7.19 12.12 -7.70
C ARG A 286 8.18 12.87 -8.58
N ILE A 287 7.97 14.18 -8.67
CA ILE A 287 8.97 15.12 -9.20
C ILE A 287 9.39 16.12 -8.14
N ILE A 288 10.67 16.49 -8.18
CA ILE A 288 11.25 17.49 -7.27
C ILE A 288 12.02 18.49 -8.10
N PHE A 289 11.70 19.77 -7.94
CA PHE A 289 12.28 20.85 -8.74
C PHE A 289 12.27 22.16 -7.96
N GLY A 290 13.09 23.12 -8.38
CA GLY A 290 13.22 24.43 -7.74
C GLY A 290 14.64 24.74 -7.32
N GLN A 291 14.82 25.85 -6.61
CA GLN A 291 16.14 26.29 -6.11
C GLN A 291 16.31 25.86 -4.64
N THR A 292 17.53 25.86 -4.12
CA THR A 292 17.89 25.36 -2.77
C THR A 292 16.98 25.87 -1.63
N ASN A 293 16.41 27.07 -1.78
CA ASN A 293 15.52 27.68 -0.76
C ASN A 293 14.02 27.62 -1.12
N GLN A 294 13.66 27.01 -2.25
CA GLN A 294 12.30 26.89 -2.81
C GLN A 294 12.14 25.56 -3.56
N ILE A 295 12.43 24.46 -2.88
CA ILE A 295 12.27 23.12 -3.45
C ILE A 295 10.80 22.72 -3.38
N SER A 296 10.22 22.37 -4.53
CA SER A 296 8.86 21.85 -4.63
C SER A 296 8.89 20.34 -4.75
N PHE A 297 8.14 19.68 -3.87
CA PHE A 297 7.85 18.25 -3.92
C PHE A 297 6.45 18.07 -4.47
N ARG A 298 6.30 17.26 -5.53
CA ARG A 298 5.00 17.03 -6.15
C ARG A 298 4.82 15.55 -6.46
N GLU A 299 3.69 15.03 -6.04
CA GLU A 299 3.29 13.66 -6.30
C GLU A 299 2.51 13.57 -7.61
N TYR A 300 2.63 12.44 -8.29
CA TYR A 300 1.81 12.15 -9.46
C TYR A 300 0.36 12.05 -9.02
N GLN A 301 -0.49 12.71 -9.79
CA GLN A 301 -1.89 12.81 -9.47
C GLN A 301 -2.69 12.73 -10.77
N ASP A 302 -3.52 11.70 -10.88
CA ASP A 302 -4.56 11.59 -11.90
C ASP A 302 -5.91 11.55 -11.22
N LYS A 303 -6.86 12.30 -11.76
CA LYS A 303 -8.20 12.46 -11.17
C LYS A 303 -8.20 12.79 -9.68
N TRP A 304 -7.20 13.52 -9.19
CA TRP A 304 -7.07 13.94 -7.79
C TRP A 304 -8.35 14.57 -7.23
N TRP A 305 -9.09 15.26 -8.10
CA TRP A 305 -10.35 15.88 -7.75
C TRP A 305 -11.37 14.84 -7.24
N GLU A 306 -11.32 13.55 -7.60
CA GLU A 306 -12.24 12.52 -7.10
C GLU A 306 -12.25 12.43 -5.57
N LYS A 307 -11.09 12.64 -4.92
CA LYS A 307 -10.97 12.75 -3.46
C LYS A 307 -11.81 13.90 -2.87
N TYR A 308 -12.03 14.95 -3.65
CA TYR A 308 -12.64 16.22 -3.24
C TYR A 308 -14.02 16.49 -3.89
N THR A 309 -14.30 15.87 -5.04
CA THR A 309 -15.62 15.79 -5.69
C THR A 309 -16.44 14.66 -5.08
N THR A 310 -15.93 14.06 -4.00
CA THR A 310 -16.71 13.24 -3.09
C THR A 310 -17.77 14.12 -2.43
N ASP A 311 -18.88 14.26 -3.15
CA ASP A 311 -20.21 14.63 -2.66
C ASP A 311 -20.73 13.68 -1.54
N SER A 312 -19.91 12.82 -0.91
CA SER A 312 -20.38 11.67 -0.12
C SER A 312 -20.41 11.83 1.40
N VAL A 313 -20.01 12.97 1.97
CA VAL A 313 -20.23 13.23 3.41
C VAL A 313 -21.15 14.43 3.64
N GLU A 314 -20.90 15.57 2.97
CA GLU A 314 -21.74 16.77 3.11
C GLU A 314 -23.03 16.77 2.26
N LYS A 315 -23.06 16.05 1.13
CA LYS A 315 -24.25 15.88 0.26
C LYS A 315 -24.81 14.47 0.21
N GLN A 316 -24.35 13.54 1.07
CA GLN A 316 -25.03 12.25 1.20
C GLN A 316 -26.46 12.51 1.65
N ASP A 317 -27.39 12.38 0.70
CA ASP A 317 -28.79 12.65 0.92
C ASP A 317 -29.36 11.72 1.99
N LEU A 318 -30.53 12.06 2.53
CA LEU A 318 -31.20 11.22 3.50
C LEU A 318 -31.79 9.99 2.80
N ASP A 319 -31.33 8.79 3.19
CA ASP A 319 -32.00 7.54 2.81
C ASP A 319 -33.22 7.34 3.72
N ILE A 320 -34.34 7.93 3.30
CA ILE A 320 -35.60 7.90 4.05
C ILE A 320 -36.08 6.46 4.28
N GLU A 321 -35.84 5.54 3.34
CA GLU A 321 -36.31 4.16 3.50
C GLU A 321 -35.49 3.40 4.55
N ALA A 322 -34.17 3.58 4.55
CA ALA A 322 -33.28 3.01 5.58
C ALA A 322 -33.57 3.62 6.96
N ILE A 323 -33.70 4.95 7.03
CA ILE A 323 -33.98 5.69 8.27
C ILE A 323 -35.31 5.23 8.90
N MET A 324 -36.36 5.04 8.10
CA MET A 324 -37.66 4.56 8.61
C MET A 324 -37.62 3.10 9.10
N LYS A 325 -36.60 2.32 8.69
CA LYS A 325 -36.34 0.96 9.19
C LYS A 325 -35.40 0.95 10.42
N GLY A 326 -34.94 2.12 10.87
CA GLY A 326 -34.04 2.27 12.00
C GLY A 326 -32.55 2.28 11.67
N ASP A 327 -32.19 2.33 10.39
CA ASP A 327 -30.80 2.55 9.95
C ASP A 327 -30.54 4.06 9.81
N TYR A 328 -29.79 4.62 10.77
CA TYR A 328 -29.52 6.05 10.85
C TYR A 328 -28.17 6.45 10.25
N ALA A 329 -27.51 5.59 9.48
CA ALA A 329 -26.20 5.88 8.90
C ALA A 329 -26.19 7.19 8.10
N THR A 330 -27.21 7.42 7.28
CA THR A 330 -27.35 8.65 6.46
C THR A 330 -27.93 9.84 7.24
N LEU A 331 -28.40 9.65 8.48
CA LEU A 331 -28.87 10.74 9.35
C LEU A 331 -27.75 11.25 10.27
N ALA A 332 -26.79 10.39 10.59
CA ALA A 332 -25.68 10.70 11.48
C ALA A 332 -24.85 11.88 10.95
N GLY A 333 -24.36 12.71 11.87
CA GLY A 333 -23.56 13.88 11.55
C GLY A 333 -23.84 15.07 12.46
N VAL A 334 -23.14 16.17 12.18
CA VAL A 334 -23.35 17.46 12.83
C VAL A 334 -24.31 18.27 11.97
N TRP A 335 -25.36 18.79 12.60
CA TRP A 335 -26.40 19.57 11.93
C TRP A 335 -26.50 20.93 12.59
N LYS A 336 -26.47 22.00 11.79
CA LYS A 336 -26.51 23.37 12.28
C LYS A 336 -27.52 24.22 11.52
N ASN A 337 -28.25 25.07 12.22
CA ASN A 337 -29.21 26.00 11.62
C ASN A 337 -28.64 27.43 11.48
N GLY A 338 -29.40 28.33 10.85
CA GLY A 338 -29.01 29.73 10.64
C GLY A 338 -28.91 30.56 11.93
N GLU A 339 -29.53 30.09 13.03
CA GLU A 339 -29.43 30.68 14.36
C GLU A 339 -28.18 30.22 15.13
N GLY A 340 -27.38 29.32 14.54
CA GLY A 340 -26.17 28.78 15.15
C GLY A 340 -26.40 27.64 16.15
N LEU A 341 -27.64 27.12 16.25
CA LEU A 341 -27.94 25.94 17.05
C LEU A 341 -27.41 24.69 16.36
N GLU A 342 -26.79 23.81 17.14
CA GLU A 342 -26.18 22.58 16.66
C GLU A 342 -26.76 21.36 17.36
N VAL A 343 -26.96 20.29 16.59
CA VAL A 343 -27.28 18.95 17.08
C VAL A 343 -26.35 17.95 16.40
N ILE A 344 -25.75 17.07 17.20
CA ILE A 344 -24.94 15.97 16.70
C ILE A 344 -25.78 14.71 16.82
N ILE A 345 -25.98 14.01 15.71
CA ILE A 345 -26.73 12.74 15.67
C ILE A 345 -25.73 11.61 15.42
N SER A 346 -25.75 10.57 16.25
CA SER A 346 -24.94 9.38 16.08
C SER A 346 -25.70 8.28 15.31
N ALA A 347 -24.95 7.37 14.68
CA ALA A 347 -25.51 6.28 13.88
C ALA A 347 -26.35 5.27 14.70
N ASP A 348 -26.23 5.26 16.03
CA ASP A 348 -27.09 4.48 16.93
C ASP A 348 -28.42 5.19 17.27
N GLY A 349 -28.72 6.32 16.62
CA GLY A 349 -29.99 7.04 16.77
C GLY A 349 -30.08 7.87 18.04
N LYS A 350 -28.95 8.39 18.53
CA LYS A 350 -28.91 9.31 19.67
C LYS A 350 -28.41 10.70 19.29
N THR A 351 -28.71 11.68 20.13
CA THR A 351 -28.12 13.02 20.01
C THR A 351 -26.98 13.24 21.01
N ASN A 352 -26.19 14.31 20.84
CA ASN A 352 -25.26 14.82 21.86
C ASN A 352 -25.92 15.18 23.20
N ARG A 353 -27.26 15.23 23.27
CA ARG A 353 -28.04 15.44 24.50
C ARG A 353 -28.62 14.14 25.07
N ASN A 354 -28.21 12.99 24.50
CA ASN A 354 -28.71 11.66 24.86
C ASN A 354 -30.23 11.48 24.63
N GLU A 355 -30.80 12.23 23.68
CA GLU A 355 -32.16 11.99 23.20
C GLU A 355 -32.18 10.78 22.26
N SER A 356 -33.25 9.99 22.28
CA SER A 356 -33.40 8.81 21.41
C SER A 356 -34.28 9.13 20.20
N ILE A 357 -33.84 8.71 19.02
CA ILE A 357 -34.52 8.86 17.74
C ILE A 357 -35.19 7.54 17.35
N SER A 358 -36.43 7.61 16.87
CA SER A 358 -37.19 6.44 16.38
C SER A 358 -38.12 6.80 15.23
N PRO A 359 -38.50 5.84 14.36
CA PRO A 359 -39.49 6.08 13.31
C PRO A 359 -40.80 6.59 13.88
N ASN A 360 -41.44 7.55 13.20
CA ASN A 360 -42.74 8.07 13.61
C ASN A 360 -43.88 7.26 12.96
N PRO A 361 -44.80 6.64 13.73
CA PRO A 361 -45.91 5.85 13.17
C PRO A 361 -46.84 6.61 12.22
N ILE A 362 -46.91 7.96 12.33
CA ILE A 362 -47.71 8.81 11.44
C ILE A 362 -46.91 9.37 10.25
N SER A 363 -45.65 8.97 10.10
CA SER A 363 -44.78 9.35 8.99
C SER A 363 -45.33 8.84 7.65
N ASN A 364 -45.12 9.61 6.59
CA ASN A 364 -45.51 9.21 5.23
C ASN A 364 -44.54 9.81 4.19
N SER A 365 -44.59 9.30 2.96
CA SER A 365 -43.67 9.72 1.88
C SER A 365 -43.82 11.19 1.46
N LYS A 366 -44.95 11.84 1.76
CA LYS A 366 -45.17 13.27 1.48
C LYS A 366 -44.67 14.18 2.60
N PHE A 367 -44.35 13.64 3.78
CA PHE A 367 -43.79 14.36 4.91
C PHE A 367 -43.13 13.38 5.88
N PRO A 368 -41.92 12.88 5.56
CA PRO A 368 -41.26 11.87 6.38
C PRO A 368 -40.78 12.47 7.70
N THR A 369 -41.17 11.85 8.81
CA THR A 369 -40.86 12.35 10.15
C THR A 369 -40.36 11.25 11.10
N LEU A 370 -39.53 11.66 12.06
CA LEU A 370 -39.04 10.83 13.17
C LEU A 370 -39.52 11.40 14.51
N ASN A 371 -39.55 10.55 15.53
CA ASN A 371 -39.68 10.96 16.92
C ASN A 371 -38.29 11.20 17.51
N ILE A 372 -38.13 12.27 18.29
CA ILE A 372 -36.98 12.50 19.17
C ILE A 372 -37.48 12.60 20.61
N ARG A 373 -36.89 11.86 21.55
CA ARG A 373 -37.38 11.77 22.93
C ARG A 373 -36.29 11.94 23.97
N SER A 374 -36.63 12.65 25.05
CA SER A 374 -35.88 12.70 26.31
C SER A 374 -36.81 12.30 27.45
N GLY A 375 -36.67 11.07 27.94
CA GLY A 375 -37.59 10.50 28.93
C GLY A 375 -39.04 10.49 28.45
N ASN A 376 -39.94 11.14 29.20
CA ASN A 376 -41.36 11.24 28.90
C ASN A 376 -41.73 12.38 27.93
N SER A 377 -40.75 13.23 27.57
CA SER A 377 -40.95 14.35 26.65
C SER A 377 -40.41 13.99 25.27
N GLY A 378 -41.06 14.48 24.21
CA GLY A 378 -40.59 14.25 22.84
C GLY A 378 -41.08 15.29 21.86
N ALA A 379 -40.45 15.34 20.70
CA ALA A 379 -40.78 16.19 19.57
C ALA A 379 -40.64 15.41 18.25
N MET A 380 -40.81 16.07 17.12
CA MET A 380 -40.64 15.52 15.79
C MET A 380 -39.39 16.08 15.11
N ILE A 381 -38.81 15.25 14.22
CA ILE A 381 -37.83 15.67 13.23
C ILE A 381 -38.47 15.48 11.86
N ALA A 382 -38.61 16.54 11.06
CA ALA A 382 -38.98 16.42 9.66
C ALA A 382 -37.72 16.25 8.79
N LEU A 383 -37.76 15.29 7.87
CA LEU A 383 -36.66 14.93 6.99
C LEU A 383 -36.93 15.52 5.60
N PHE A 384 -35.99 16.30 5.07
CA PHE A 384 -36.09 16.82 3.71
C PHE A 384 -34.85 16.40 2.93
N LYS A 385 -35.06 15.47 2.00
CA LYS A 385 -34.03 15.07 1.05
C LYS A 385 -33.70 16.21 0.08
N ILE A 386 -32.62 16.08 -0.67
CA ILE A 386 -32.25 17.04 -1.71
C ILE A 386 -33.39 17.18 -2.72
N GLY A 387 -33.74 18.42 -3.04
CA GLY A 387 -34.84 18.79 -3.94
C GLY A 387 -36.25 18.61 -3.36
N PHE A 388 -36.42 18.02 -2.18
CA PHE A 388 -37.74 17.78 -1.59
C PHE A 388 -38.25 19.01 -0.85
N ARG A 389 -39.38 19.59 -1.30
CA ARG A 389 -39.89 20.83 -0.72
C ARG A 389 -40.76 20.60 0.51
N ASN A 390 -40.70 21.50 1.48
CA ASN A 390 -41.66 21.53 2.58
C ASN A 390 -43.09 21.79 2.05
N PRO A 391 -44.04 20.84 2.23
CA PRO A 391 -45.38 20.95 1.69
C PRO A 391 -46.20 22.11 2.26
N TYR A 392 -45.81 22.66 3.41
CA TYR A 392 -46.48 23.80 4.05
C TYR A 392 -45.91 25.16 3.60
N GLY A 393 -44.81 25.17 2.85
CA GLY A 393 -44.06 26.37 2.46
C GLY A 393 -42.57 26.18 2.73
N ASP A 394 -41.72 26.49 1.74
CA ASP A 394 -40.28 26.22 1.80
C ASP A 394 -39.47 27.49 1.48
N GLN A 395 -38.63 27.89 2.43
CA GLN A 395 -37.76 29.07 2.37
C GLN A 395 -36.28 28.68 2.52
N SER A 396 -35.97 27.39 2.37
CA SER A 396 -34.65 26.83 2.63
C SER A 396 -33.88 26.52 1.35
N ASP A 397 -32.60 26.21 1.49
CA ASP A 397 -31.76 25.74 0.40
C ASP A 397 -32.03 24.26 0.10
N SER A 398 -32.90 24.01 -0.88
CA SER A 398 -33.26 22.66 -1.30
C SER A 398 -32.14 21.87 -2.00
N SER A 399 -30.97 22.48 -2.27
CA SER A 399 -29.83 21.76 -2.86
C SER A 399 -29.10 20.86 -1.85
N ARG A 400 -29.49 20.92 -0.58
CA ARG A 400 -28.89 20.19 0.54
C ARG A 400 -29.93 19.38 1.32
N PRO A 401 -29.52 18.27 1.98
CA PRO A 401 -30.40 17.61 2.94
C PRO A 401 -30.65 18.53 4.13
N ARG A 402 -31.88 18.53 4.64
CA ARG A 402 -32.31 19.44 5.71
C ARG A 402 -33.12 18.70 6.76
N LEU A 403 -33.01 19.18 8.00
CA LEU A 403 -33.87 18.78 9.12
C LEU A 403 -34.63 19.98 9.69
N VAL A 404 -35.81 19.73 10.23
CA VAL A 404 -36.53 20.69 11.07
C VAL A 404 -37.00 19.97 12.33
N PHE A 405 -36.81 20.59 13.49
CA PHE A 405 -37.21 20.05 14.78
C PHE A 405 -38.42 20.83 15.31
N GLY A 406 -39.43 20.14 15.85
CA GLY A 406 -40.59 20.82 16.44
C GLY A 406 -41.69 19.90 16.92
N GLN A 407 -42.64 20.46 17.68
CA GLN A 407 -43.85 19.74 18.14
C GLN A 407 -44.90 19.65 17.02
N ASN A 408 -45.05 20.71 16.23
CA ASN A 408 -45.90 20.78 15.05
C ASN A 408 -45.12 21.51 13.96
N ILE A 409 -44.65 20.79 12.94
CA ILE A 409 -43.79 21.35 11.89
C ILE A 409 -44.67 21.85 10.74
N GLY A 410 -44.67 23.17 10.53
CA GLY A 410 -45.40 23.84 9.44
C GLY A 410 -44.45 24.57 8.48
N ASN A 411 -44.87 25.72 7.96
CA ASN A 411 -43.98 26.64 7.25
C ASN A 411 -43.05 27.32 8.25
N VAL A 412 -41.76 27.02 8.19
CA VAL A 412 -40.74 27.61 9.06
C VAL A 412 -39.82 28.53 8.26
N PRO A 413 -39.25 29.58 8.87
CA PRO A 413 -38.29 30.44 8.19
C PRO A 413 -37.00 29.69 7.85
N GLY A 414 -36.23 30.19 6.87
CA GLY A 414 -35.06 29.51 6.31
C GLY A 414 -33.93 29.25 7.33
N ASP A 415 -33.81 30.10 8.36
CA ASP A 415 -32.83 30.00 9.45
C ASP A 415 -33.13 28.87 10.44
N GLN A 416 -34.36 28.34 10.48
CA GLN A 416 -34.73 27.21 11.33
C GLN A 416 -34.44 25.84 10.69
N TYR A 417 -34.07 25.80 9.41
CA TYR A 417 -33.63 24.57 8.78
C TYR A 417 -32.20 24.26 9.21
N TYR A 418 -32.00 23.03 9.67
CA TYR A 418 -30.69 22.50 9.98
C TYR A 418 -30.09 21.88 8.73
N TYR A 419 -28.83 22.23 8.46
CA TYR A 419 -28.05 21.66 7.37
C TYR A 419 -26.88 20.88 7.93
N ARG A 420 -26.55 19.76 7.29
CA ARG A 420 -25.36 18.99 7.65
C ARG A 420 -24.12 19.84 7.45
N GLN A 421 -23.24 19.84 8.45
CA GLN A 421 -21.96 20.56 8.45
C GLN A 421 -20.85 19.77 7.79
#